data_AF-A0AAV5NMI4-F1
#
_entry.id   AF-A0AAV5NMI4-F1
#
_cell.length_a   1.000
_cell.length_b   1.000
_cell.length_c   1.000
_cell.angle_alpha   90.00
_cell.angle_beta   90.00
_cell.angle_gamma   90.00
#
_symmetry.space_group_name_H-M   'P 1'
#
loop_
_entity.id
_entity.type
_entity.pdbx_description
1 polymer ?
#
loop_
_entity_poly.entity_id
_entity_poly.type
_entity_poly.pdbx_seq_one_letter_code
_entity_poly.pdbx_strand_id
1 'polypeptide(L)'
;MINKFKVLMAASASILLAGCTSDTTTSHNAGYPEPPSWDFPYVTEAAYEISPHNLEGRPFNSDGLAYTHEELEALPVKNMTSEQLQNYADVVTHAFPDATYQSVPESCEDISAESLNETSLANVAYISIQAVEKATRDSARSCLATLQKMYRKE
;
A
#
# COMPACT_ATOMS: atom_id res chain seq x y z
N MET A 1 8.59 44.83 -66.51
CA MET A 1 8.44 43.65 -67.38
C MET A 1 9.11 42.45 -66.70
N ILE A 2 8.36 41.35 -66.59
CA ILE A 2 8.80 39.95 -66.33
C ILE A 2 9.40 39.61 -64.95
N ASN A 3 8.48 39.23 -64.06
CA ASN A 3 8.42 37.96 -63.30
C ASN A 3 9.67 37.07 -63.20
N LYS A 4 10.06 36.71 -61.96
CA LYS A 4 10.29 35.32 -61.53
C LYS A 4 10.36 35.22 -60.01
N PHE A 5 9.23 34.84 -59.42
CA PHE A 5 9.09 34.29 -58.08
C PHE A 5 10.10 33.16 -57.84
N LYS A 6 10.94 33.29 -56.79
CA LYS A 6 11.51 32.15 -56.08
C LYS A 6 11.06 32.25 -54.63
N VAL A 7 10.10 31.39 -54.30
CA VAL A 7 9.57 31.16 -52.96
C VAL A 7 10.69 30.60 -52.10
N LEU A 8 11.14 31.35 -51.09
CA LEU A 8 11.85 30.76 -49.95
C LEU A 8 10.76 30.20 -49.01
N MET A 9 10.55 28.89 -49.05
CA MET A 9 9.78 28.18 -48.04
C MET A 9 10.58 28.17 -46.75
N ALA A 10 10.08 28.86 -45.73
CA ALA A 10 10.46 28.67 -44.34
C ALA A 10 10.00 27.27 -43.90
N ALA A 11 10.92 26.34 -43.74
CA ALA A 11 10.64 25.06 -43.09
C ALA A 11 10.71 25.27 -41.56
N SER A 12 9.59 25.69 -41.00
CA SER A 12 9.31 25.58 -39.57
C SER A 12 8.96 24.11 -39.29
N ALA A 13 9.96 23.28 -39.01
CA ALA A 13 9.71 21.93 -38.52
C ALA A 13 9.40 22.03 -37.02
N SER A 14 8.11 22.15 -36.72
CA SER A 14 7.57 21.97 -35.38
C SER A 14 8.03 20.63 -34.83
N ILE A 15 8.88 20.67 -33.81
CA ILE A 15 9.17 19.51 -32.96
C ILE A 15 7.89 19.28 -32.15
N LEU A 16 7.01 18.43 -32.67
CA LEU A 16 5.96 17.83 -31.85
C LEU A 16 6.66 16.89 -30.88
N LEU A 17 6.87 17.39 -29.66
CA LEU A 17 7.15 16.56 -28.48
C LEU A 17 5.99 15.58 -28.37
N ALA A 18 6.19 14.36 -28.89
CA ALA A 18 5.35 13.23 -28.58
C ALA A 18 5.36 13.09 -27.06
N GLY A 19 4.18 13.32 -26.46
CA GLY A 19 3.99 13.18 -25.03
C GLY A 19 4.40 11.77 -24.62
N CYS A 20 5.29 11.68 -23.64
CA CYS A 20 5.40 10.50 -22.80
C CYS A 20 4.07 10.42 -22.03
N THR A 21 3.09 9.70 -22.58
CA THR A 21 2.02 9.16 -21.77
C THR A 21 2.66 8.06 -20.93
N SER A 22 2.98 8.38 -19.69
CA SER A 22 3.24 7.37 -18.66
C SER A 22 1.92 6.64 -18.41
N ASP A 23 1.57 5.71 -19.29
CA ASP A 23 0.58 4.68 -18.99
C ASP A 23 1.24 3.73 -17.98
N THR A 24 1.09 4.04 -16.71
CA THR A 24 1.38 3.11 -15.61
C THR A 24 0.09 2.81 -14.88
N THR A 25 -0.81 2.11 -15.57
CA THR A 25 -1.86 1.31 -14.92
C THR A 25 -2.04 0.02 -15.71
N THR A 26 -0.97 -0.77 -15.78
CA THR A 26 -1.12 -2.20 -16.02
C THR A 26 -1.69 -2.79 -14.73
N SER A 27 -3.03 -2.84 -14.63
CA SER A 27 -3.72 -3.63 -13.62
C SER A 27 -3.18 -5.06 -13.71
N HIS A 28 -2.39 -5.44 -12.70
CA HIS A 28 -1.94 -6.81 -12.53
C HIS A 28 -3.16 -7.63 -12.10
N ASN A 29 -3.74 -8.39 -13.04
CA ASN A 29 -4.68 -9.47 -12.74
C ASN A 29 -3.96 -10.57 -11.96
N ALA A 30 -3.66 -10.32 -10.68
CA ALA A 30 -2.94 -11.23 -9.80
C ALA A 30 -3.88 -12.07 -8.91
N GLY A 31 -5.18 -12.08 -9.20
CA GLY A 31 -6.13 -12.99 -8.57
C GLY A 31 -6.39 -12.75 -7.07
N TYR A 32 -5.89 -11.64 -6.51
CA TYR A 32 -6.21 -11.17 -5.16
C TYR A 32 -7.25 -10.04 -5.20
N PRO A 33 -8.03 -9.85 -4.12
CA PRO A 33 -9.06 -8.83 -4.07
C PRO A 33 -8.48 -7.41 -4.07
N GLU A 34 -9.17 -6.49 -4.74
CA GLU A 34 -8.94 -5.03 -4.69
C GLU A 34 -10.28 -4.33 -4.38
N PRO A 35 -10.25 -3.17 -3.68
CA PRO A 35 -11.45 -2.41 -3.42
C PRO A 35 -11.97 -1.72 -4.71
N PRO A 36 -13.28 -1.42 -4.79
CA PRO A 36 -13.85 -0.66 -5.90
C PRO A 36 -13.35 0.80 -5.97
N SER A 37 -12.92 1.35 -4.83
CA SER A 37 -12.24 2.64 -4.72
C SER A 37 -11.37 2.64 -3.47
N TRP A 38 -10.23 3.33 -3.53
CA TRP A 38 -9.36 3.59 -2.38
C TRP A 38 -9.80 4.80 -1.54
N ASP A 39 -10.81 5.54 -2.00
CA ASP A 39 -11.32 6.71 -1.28
C ASP A 39 -12.16 6.31 -0.06
N PHE A 40 -12.05 7.08 1.02
CA PHE A 40 -12.95 6.98 2.17
C PHE A 40 -14.35 7.53 1.81
N PRO A 41 -15.46 6.87 2.24
CA PRO A 41 -15.51 5.67 3.08
C PRO A 41 -15.49 4.34 2.31
N TYR A 42 -15.49 4.37 0.98
CA TYR A 42 -15.73 3.20 0.12
C TYR A 42 -14.74 2.05 0.35
N VAL A 43 -13.45 2.35 0.55
CA VAL A 43 -12.44 1.33 0.83
C VAL A 43 -12.74 0.56 2.12
N THR A 44 -13.15 1.28 3.17
CA THR A 44 -13.43 0.70 4.48
C THR A 44 -14.76 -0.05 4.48
N GLU A 45 -15.79 0.48 3.81
CA GLU A 45 -17.07 -0.21 3.64
C GLU A 45 -16.89 -1.55 2.91
N ALA A 46 -16.17 -1.57 1.79
CA ALA A 46 -15.85 -2.80 1.08
C ALA A 46 -15.01 -3.77 1.94
N ALA A 47 -14.11 -3.24 2.76
CA ALA A 47 -13.31 -4.06 3.66
C ALA A 47 -14.14 -4.75 4.75
N TYR A 48 -15.12 -4.07 5.36
CA TYR A 48 -16.03 -4.68 6.35
C TYR A 48 -16.91 -5.78 5.76
N GLU A 49 -17.33 -5.67 4.50
CA GLU A 49 -18.10 -6.71 3.83
C GLU A 49 -17.29 -8.00 3.65
N ILE A 50 -15.99 -7.87 3.39
CA ILE A 50 -15.09 -9.00 3.15
C ILE A 50 -14.58 -9.60 4.46
N SER A 51 -14.15 -8.77 5.40
CA SER A 51 -13.47 -9.19 6.62
C SER A 51 -14.04 -8.46 7.84
N PRO A 52 -15.27 -8.77 8.29
CA PRO A 52 -15.91 -8.06 9.38
C PRO A 52 -15.24 -8.28 10.76
N HIS A 53 -14.37 -9.29 10.87
CA HIS A 53 -13.69 -9.66 12.11
C HIS A 53 -12.20 -9.91 11.86
N ASN A 54 -11.37 -9.67 12.88
CA ASN A 54 -9.97 -10.04 12.84
C ASN A 54 -9.76 -11.56 12.97
N LEU A 55 -8.49 -12.00 12.99
CA LEU A 55 -8.14 -13.43 13.07
C LEU A 55 -8.56 -14.09 14.41
N GLU A 56 -8.80 -13.30 15.46
CA GLU A 56 -9.32 -13.77 16.75
C GLU A 56 -10.86 -13.79 16.80
N GLY A 57 -11.54 -13.38 15.73
CA GLY A 57 -12.99 -13.29 15.67
C GLY A 57 -13.57 -12.06 16.37
N ARG A 58 -12.75 -11.05 16.69
CA ARG A 58 -13.22 -9.75 17.20
C ARG A 58 -13.72 -8.87 16.06
N PRO A 59 -14.88 -8.23 16.17
CA PRO A 59 -15.36 -7.32 15.14
C PRO A 59 -14.48 -6.08 15.08
N PHE A 60 -14.29 -5.54 13.88
CA PHE A 60 -13.63 -4.24 13.70
C PHE A 60 -14.58 -3.10 14.12
N ASN A 61 -14.04 -2.08 14.81
CA ASN A 61 -14.76 -0.87 15.19
C ASN A 61 -14.85 0.12 14.00
N SER A 62 -15.43 1.30 14.19
CA SER A 62 -15.61 2.32 13.14
C SER A 62 -14.32 2.91 12.56
N ASP A 63 -13.20 2.75 13.26
CA ASP A 63 -11.88 3.19 12.80
C ASP A 63 -11.18 2.09 11.99
N GLY A 64 -11.84 0.95 11.78
CA GLY A 64 -11.29 -0.22 11.10
C GLY A 64 -10.36 -1.06 11.96
N LEU A 65 -10.39 -0.91 13.29
CA LEU A 65 -9.51 -1.59 14.24
C LEU A 65 -10.28 -2.55 15.15
N ALA A 66 -9.73 -3.74 15.40
CA ALA A 66 -10.33 -4.70 16.33
C ALA A 66 -10.00 -4.42 17.81
N TYR A 67 -9.06 -3.51 18.04
CA TYR A 67 -8.58 -3.07 19.36
C TYR A 67 -8.59 -1.54 19.40
N THR A 68 -8.68 -0.99 20.61
CA THR A 68 -8.58 0.45 20.87
C THR A 68 -7.17 0.97 20.61
N HIS A 69 -7.03 2.27 20.41
CA HIS A 69 -5.72 2.90 20.26
C HIS A 69 -4.84 2.68 21.50
N GLU A 70 -5.42 2.75 22.70
CA GLU A 70 -4.72 2.52 23.96
C GLU A 70 -4.18 1.08 24.07
N GLU A 71 -4.96 0.08 23.63
CA GLU A 71 -4.50 -1.31 23.59
C GLU A 71 -3.36 -1.50 22.60
N LEU A 72 -3.44 -0.86 21.43
CA LEU A 72 -2.40 -0.92 20.40
C LEU A 72 -1.11 -0.25 20.87
N GLU A 73 -1.18 0.92 21.49
CA GLU A 73 -0.02 1.65 22.00
C GLU A 73 0.73 0.91 23.13
N ALA A 74 0.05 0.00 23.82
CA ALA A 74 0.63 -0.81 24.89
C ALA A 74 1.36 -2.07 24.37
N LEU A 75 1.32 -2.36 23.07
CA LEU A 75 1.90 -3.58 22.52
C LEU A 75 3.43 -3.57 22.53
N PRO A 76 4.09 -4.66 22.97
CA PRO A 76 5.54 -4.79 22.93
C PRO A 76 6.04 -5.19 21.52
N VAL A 77 5.69 -4.41 20.49
CA VAL A 77 5.82 -4.80 19.07
C VAL A 77 7.23 -5.18 18.62
N LYS A 78 8.29 -4.68 19.29
CA LYS A 78 9.68 -5.08 19.01
C LYS A 78 9.95 -6.56 19.28
N ASN A 79 9.21 -7.16 20.21
CA ASN A 79 9.44 -8.51 20.71
C ASN A 79 8.37 -9.51 20.23
N MET A 80 7.37 -9.04 19.50
CA MET A 80 6.29 -9.88 19.00
C MET A 80 6.67 -10.54 17.68
N THR A 81 6.23 -11.79 17.49
CA THR A 81 6.37 -12.50 16.21
C THR A 81 5.35 -11.98 15.19
N SER A 82 5.58 -12.26 13.90
CA SER A 82 4.60 -11.95 12.85
C SER A 82 3.23 -12.55 13.13
N GLU A 83 3.19 -13.78 13.68
CA GLU A 83 1.95 -14.48 14.00
C GLU A 83 1.15 -13.81 15.12
N GLN A 84 1.84 -13.13 16.04
CA GLN A 84 1.20 -12.36 17.10
C GLN A 84 0.76 -10.99 16.58
N LEU A 85 1.62 -10.32 15.81
CA LEU A 85 1.35 -8.97 15.30
C LEU A 85 0.20 -8.93 14.30
N GLN A 86 0.04 -9.94 13.45
CA GLN A 86 -1.03 -9.96 12.43
C GLN A 86 -2.44 -9.81 13.01
N ASN A 87 -2.67 -10.17 14.28
CA ASN A 87 -4.00 -10.05 14.89
C ASN A 87 -4.48 -8.60 15.03
N TYR A 88 -3.55 -7.64 14.98
CA TYR A 88 -3.78 -6.22 15.22
C TYR A 88 -3.81 -5.37 13.94
N ALA A 89 -3.77 -6.03 12.77
CA ALA A 89 -3.91 -5.34 11.49
C ALA A 89 -5.30 -4.74 11.34
N ASP A 90 -5.40 -3.68 10.54
CA ASP A 90 -6.67 -3.03 10.24
C ASP A 90 -7.53 -3.82 9.25
N VAL A 91 -8.81 -3.44 9.17
CA VAL A 91 -9.80 -4.10 8.31
C VAL A 91 -9.44 -4.04 6.83
N VAL A 92 -8.82 -2.95 6.37
CA VAL A 92 -8.45 -2.76 4.96
C VAL A 92 -7.35 -3.75 4.58
N THR A 93 -6.35 -3.91 5.44
CA THR A 93 -5.26 -4.87 5.26
C THR A 93 -5.77 -6.30 5.31
N HIS A 94 -6.73 -6.58 6.19
CA HIS A 94 -7.41 -7.87 6.25
C HIS A 94 -8.14 -8.23 4.96
N ALA A 95 -8.82 -7.26 4.35
CA ALA A 95 -9.60 -7.47 3.14
C ALA A 95 -8.72 -7.49 1.87
N PHE A 96 -7.69 -6.64 1.82
CA PHE A 96 -6.90 -6.36 0.62
C PHE A 96 -5.38 -6.37 0.90
N PRO A 97 -4.80 -7.48 1.42
CA PRO A 97 -3.41 -7.49 1.89
C PRO A 97 -2.40 -7.18 0.78
N ASP A 98 -2.55 -7.81 -0.38
CA ASP A 98 -1.64 -7.59 -1.52
C ASP A 98 -1.75 -6.17 -2.08
N ALA A 99 -2.97 -5.68 -2.23
CA ALA A 99 -3.23 -4.37 -2.80
C ALA A 99 -2.74 -3.24 -1.86
N THR A 100 -2.93 -3.42 -0.55
CA THR A 100 -2.41 -2.50 0.48
C THR A 100 -0.88 -2.44 0.46
N TYR A 101 -0.19 -3.56 0.20
CA TYR A 101 1.27 -3.57 0.17
C TYR A 101 1.85 -2.80 -1.02
N GLN A 102 1.09 -2.57 -2.09
CA GLN A 102 1.57 -1.81 -3.25
C GLN A 102 1.95 -0.36 -2.92
N SER A 103 1.39 0.21 -1.84
CA SER A 103 1.75 1.56 -1.38
C SER A 103 3.00 1.60 -0.49
N VAL A 104 3.53 0.44 -0.10
CA VAL A 104 4.77 0.35 0.66
C VAL A 104 5.95 0.64 -0.29
N PRO A 105 6.88 1.55 0.06
CA PRO A 105 8.05 1.81 -0.78
C PRO A 105 8.87 0.54 -0.99
N GLU A 106 9.58 0.47 -2.13
CA GLU A 106 10.43 -0.67 -2.46
C GLU A 106 11.48 -0.94 -1.37
N SER A 107 12.01 0.12 -0.75
CA SER A 107 12.86 0.04 0.43
C SER A 107 12.09 0.46 1.68
N CYS A 108 11.93 -0.46 2.62
CA CYS A 108 11.30 -0.15 3.91
C CYS A 108 12.17 0.71 4.84
N GLU A 109 13.45 0.92 4.49
CA GLU A 109 14.30 1.90 5.18
C GLU A 109 13.89 3.35 4.87
N ASP A 110 13.14 3.56 3.78
CA ASP A 110 12.66 4.89 3.38
C ASP A 110 11.44 5.34 4.20
N ILE A 111 10.82 4.44 4.97
CA ILE A 111 9.73 4.77 5.88
C ILE A 111 10.32 5.45 7.12
N SER A 112 9.86 6.66 7.45
CA SER A 112 10.38 7.36 8.62
C SER A 112 10.02 6.60 9.91
N ALA A 113 10.95 6.53 10.87
CA ALA A 113 10.67 5.91 12.16
C ALA A 113 9.55 6.65 12.94
N GLU A 114 9.36 7.95 12.67
CA GLU A 114 8.32 8.79 13.28
C GLU A 114 6.91 8.49 12.73
N SER A 115 6.82 7.96 11.51
CA SER A 115 5.55 7.52 10.91
C SER A 115 5.16 6.09 11.29
N LEU A 116 6.02 5.36 12.00
CA LEU A 116 5.73 3.99 12.43
C LEU A 116 4.88 4.01 13.71
N ASN A 117 3.80 3.23 13.68
CA ASN A 117 2.97 2.90 14.84
C ASN A 117 2.68 1.40 14.85
N GLU A 118 2.03 0.92 15.90
CA GLU A 118 1.76 -0.51 16.08
C GLU A 118 0.91 -1.09 14.95
N THR A 119 -0.10 -0.36 14.48
CA THR A 119 -0.94 -0.79 13.35
C THR A 119 -0.12 -0.94 12.07
N SER A 120 0.82 -0.03 11.78
CA SER A 120 1.68 -0.15 10.60
C SER A 120 2.51 -1.43 10.63
N LEU A 121 3.08 -1.77 11.80
CA LEU A 121 3.84 -3.02 11.97
C LEU A 121 2.91 -4.24 11.87
N ALA A 122 1.71 -4.16 12.46
CA ALA A 122 0.71 -5.22 12.40
C ALA A 122 0.23 -5.48 10.97
N ASN A 123 -0.01 -4.43 10.19
CA ASN A 123 -0.40 -4.52 8.78
C ASN A 123 0.65 -5.26 7.96
N VAL A 124 1.93 -4.86 8.08
CA VAL A 124 3.03 -5.55 7.38
C VAL A 124 3.19 -7.00 7.85
N ALA A 125 2.98 -7.27 9.16
CA ALA A 125 2.97 -8.63 9.69
C ALA A 125 1.86 -9.49 9.09
N TYR A 126 0.63 -8.96 9.01
CA TYR A 126 -0.50 -9.64 8.37
C TYR A 126 -0.18 -9.96 6.90
N ILE A 127 0.29 -8.98 6.14
CA ILE A 127 0.65 -9.15 4.72
C ILE A 127 1.74 -10.23 4.57
N SER A 128 2.74 -10.26 5.45
CA SER A 128 3.85 -11.25 5.40
C SER A 128 3.42 -12.71 5.54
N ILE A 129 2.19 -12.94 6.03
CA ILE A 129 1.60 -14.25 6.28
C ILE A 129 0.43 -14.52 5.31
N GLN A 130 -0.46 -13.55 5.15
CA GLN A 130 -1.80 -13.74 4.58
C GLN A 130 -1.96 -13.26 3.14
N ALA A 131 -1.03 -12.44 2.62
CA ALA A 131 -1.08 -12.01 1.23
C ALA A 131 -1.12 -13.23 0.29
N VAL A 132 -1.86 -13.16 -0.80
CA VAL A 132 -2.03 -14.22 -1.79
C VAL A 132 -0.73 -14.43 -2.58
N GLU A 133 -0.07 -13.34 -2.96
CA GLU A 133 1.16 -13.40 -3.74
C GLU A 133 2.35 -13.75 -2.85
N LYS A 134 3.10 -14.79 -3.26
CA LYS A 134 4.30 -15.21 -2.51
C LYS A 134 5.35 -14.10 -2.47
N ALA A 135 5.52 -13.38 -3.57
CA ALA A 135 6.47 -12.27 -3.66
C ALA A 135 6.12 -11.16 -2.65
N THR A 136 4.83 -10.83 -2.51
CA THR A 136 4.33 -9.89 -1.51
C THR A 136 4.64 -10.38 -0.09
N ARG A 137 4.31 -11.64 0.23
CA ARG A 137 4.61 -12.21 1.56
C ARG A 137 6.09 -12.14 1.90
N ASP A 138 6.96 -12.50 0.95
CA ASP A 138 8.41 -12.52 1.18
C ASP A 138 8.98 -11.11 1.34
N SER A 139 8.51 -10.14 0.54
CA SER A 139 8.88 -8.73 0.66
C SER A 139 8.43 -8.17 2.02
N ALA A 140 7.16 -8.37 2.38
CA ALA A 140 6.60 -7.90 3.65
C ALA A 140 7.31 -8.52 4.87
N ARG A 141 7.73 -9.79 4.79
CA ARG A 141 8.53 -10.42 5.85
C ARG A 141 9.87 -9.72 6.06
N SER A 142 10.56 -9.38 4.98
CA SER A 142 11.82 -8.63 5.08
C SER A 142 11.58 -7.21 5.59
N CYS A 143 10.51 -6.57 5.12
CA CYS A 143 10.11 -5.24 5.52
C CYS A 143 9.84 -5.17 7.03
N LEU A 144 9.06 -6.10 7.57
CA LEU A 144 8.72 -6.15 9.00
C LEU A 144 9.97 -6.19 9.88
N ALA A 145 10.95 -7.01 9.53
CA ALA A 145 12.20 -7.12 10.28
C ALA A 145 13.00 -5.80 10.29
N THR A 146 12.92 -5.00 9.23
CA THR A 146 13.51 -3.66 9.16
C THR A 146 12.72 -2.69 10.03
N LEU A 147 11.39 -2.66 9.90
CA LEU A 147 10.52 -1.75 10.64
C LEU A 147 10.59 -1.98 12.16
N GLN A 148 10.61 -3.23 12.62
CA GLN A 148 10.76 -3.56 14.05
C GLN A 148 12.08 -3.06 14.65
N LYS A 149 13.17 -3.03 13.86
CA LYS A 149 14.46 -2.45 14.31
C LYS A 149 14.42 -0.93 14.37
N MET A 150 13.69 -0.31 13.44
CA MET A 150 13.54 1.14 13.36
C MET A 150 12.58 1.69 14.41
N TYR A 151 11.63 0.87 14.87
CA TYR A 151 10.59 1.29 15.80
C TYR A 151 11.15 1.86 17.11
N ARG A 152 10.69 3.04 17.52
CA ARG A 152 11.20 3.80 18.68
C ARG A 152 10.09 4.04 19.72
N LYS A 153 9.69 3.00 20.46
CA LYS A 153 8.96 3.18 21.74
C LYS A 153 9.71 2.53 22.90
N GLU A 154 10.92 3.02 23.15
CA GLU A 154 11.62 2.87 24.43
C GLU A 154 11.60 4.20 25.16
#